data_AF-A0A849Z7B0-F1
#
_entry.id   AF-A0A849Z7B0-F1
#
_cell.length_a   1.000
_cell.length_b   1.000
_cell.length_c   1.000
_cell.angle_alpha   90.00
_cell.angle_beta   90.00
_cell.angle_gamma   90.00
#
_symmetry.space_group_name_H-M   'P 1'
#
loop_
_entity.id
_entity.type
_entity.pdbx_description
1 polymer ?
#
loop_
_entity_poly.entity_id
_entity_poly.type
_entity_poly.pdbx_seq_one_letter_code
_entity_poly.pdbx_strand_id
1 'polypeptide(L)'
;MIGYLLTKKGDAPAKTPATPAPTATTPATSKAAPAPSPRPTESAAPAPTASASAAPPVDPEKVREILGRLRNSYVAGEWSNAADDVLALLAADKKVLRDASASGAVSEMLVALDKEKSERADEVWRAVALADTGPDLVYRFAESHGTSSLGKRASKLLSDSAVQANASDAVNIAFELREAPCDKKIELLDRAVEEGDQRAELVVDVLVRGCVKNQKPVDTALKKMRKKRGKE
;
A
#
# COMPACT_ATOMS: atom_id res chain seq x y z
N MET A 1 39.78 -1.57 13.44
CA MET A 1 40.47 -2.21 12.29
C MET A 1 39.58 -3.30 11.75
N ILE A 2 38.78 -3.01 10.73
CA ILE A 2 37.93 -3.99 10.05
C ILE A 2 38.49 -4.14 8.64
N GLY A 3 39.14 -5.27 8.39
CA GLY A 3 39.79 -5.60 7.13
C GLY A 3 38.76 -5.98 6.07
N TYR A 4 38.74 -5.23 4.97
CA TYR A 4 38.02 -5.58 3.76
C TYR A 4 38.87 -6.53 2.92
N LEU A 5 38.45 -7.79 2.81
CA LEU A 5 38.97 -8.72 1.80
C LEU A 5 38.14 -8.59 0.52
N LEU A 6 38.67 -7.82 -0.43
CA LEU A 6 38.30 -7.91 -1.84
C LEU A 6 38.82 -9.24 -2.41
N THR A 7 37.93 -10.08 -2.93
CA THR A 7 38.28 -11.10 -3.93
C THR A 7 37.34 -11.02 -5.12
N LYS A 8 37.97 -11.00 -6.30
CA LYS A 8 37.42 -10.74 -7.63
C LYS A 8 37.83 -11.92 -8.52
N LYS A 9 36.88 -12.64 -9.12
CA LYS A 9 37.03 -13.54 -10.29
C LYS A 9 35.63 -14.15 -10.56
N GLY A 10 34.97 -14.09 -11.71
CA GLY A 10 35.40 -13.87 -13.10
C GLY A 10 35.27 -15.18 -13.86
N ASP A 11 34.14 -15.40 -14.57
CA ASP A 11 33.85 -16.39 -15.64
C ASP A 11 32.31 -16.31 -15.90
N ALA A 12 31.67 -16.42 -17.07
CA ALA A 12 31.98 -16.46 -18.50
C ALA A 12 30.63 -16.20 -19.23
N PRO A 13 30.59 -15.71 -20.50
CA PRO A 13 29.34 -15.36 -21.18
C PRO A 13 28.62 -16.60 -21.75
N ALA A 14 27.42 -16.90 -21.24
CA ALA A 14 26.55 -17.93 -21.80
C ALA A 14 25.69 -17.39 -22.95
N LYS A 15 25.70 -18.12 -24.07
CA LYS A 15 24.99 -17.86 -25.34
C LYS A 15 23.47 -17.76 -25.17
N THR A 16 22.90 -16.70 -25.73
CA THR A 16 21.46 -16.48 -25.91
C THR A 16 20.90 -17.34 -27.05
N PRO A 17 19.82 -18.12 -26.85
CA PRO A 17 19.05 -18.70 -27.94
C PRO A 17 18.10 -17.65 -28.57
N ALA A 18 17.89 -17.80 -29.88
CA ALA A 18 17.19 -16.86 -30.75
C ALA A 18 15.68 -16.73 -30.48
N THR A 19 15.21 -15.48 -30.56
CA THR A 19 13.80 -15.06 -30.47
C THR A 19 13.05 -15.36 -31.77
N PRO A 20 11.89 -16.06 -31.75
CA PRO A 20 10.99 -16.14 -32.91
C PRO A 20 10.23 -14.83 -33.14
N ALA A 21 10.06 -14.48 -34.41
CA ALA A 21 9.45 -13.24 -34.90
C ALA A 21 7.95 -13.11 -34.56
N PRO A 22 7.43 -11.90 -34.28
CA PRO A 22 6.01 -11.66 -34.15
C PRO A 22 5.32 -11.51 -35.52
N THR A 23 4.27 -12.31 -35.75
CA THR A 23 3.36 -12.20 -36.89
C THR A 23 2.50 -10.94 -36.73
N ALA A 24 2.60 -10.03 -37.70
CA ALA A 24 1.75 -8.85 -37.80
C ALA A 24 0.29 -9.25 -38.09
N THR A 25 -0.66 -8.74 -37.30
CA THR A 25 -2.09 -8.78 -37.62
C THR A 25 -2.63 -7.35 -37.67
N THR A 26 -3.27 -7.06 -38.80
CA THR A 26 -3.79 -5.81 -39.32
C THR A 26 -4.91 -5.20 -38.46
N PRO A 27 -5.03 -3.85 -38.37
CA PRO A 27 -6.14 -3.19 -37.68
C PRO A 27 -7.39 -3.07 -38.57
N ALA A 28 -8.54 -3.44 -38.03
CA ALA A 28 -9.85 -3.16 -38.63
C ALA A 28 -10.39 -1.82 -38.07
N THR A 29 -10.36 -0.79 -38.92
CA THR A 29 -11.00 0.50 -38.70
C THR A 29 -12.51 0.33 -38.76
N SER A 30 -13.21 0.51 -37.64
CA SER A 30 -14.68 0.64 -37.62
C SER A 30 -15.07 2.04 -37.18
N LYS A 31 -15.50 2.83 -38.16
CA LYS A 31 -16.03 4.19 -38.04
C LYS A 31 -17.51 4.09 -37.67
N ALA A 32 -17.85 4.41 -36.42
CA ALA A 32 -19.24 4.50 -35.96
C ALA A 32 -19.69 5.97 -35.88
N ALA A 33 -20.90 6.20 -36.37
CA ALA A 33 -21.56 7.48 -36.59
C ALA A 33 -22.05 8.17 -35.29
N PRO A 34 -22.30 9.50 -35.34
CA PRO A 34 -22.84 10.25 -34.21
C PRO A 34 -24.36 10.09 -34.12
N ALA A 35 -24.87 9.87 -32.90
CA ALA A 35 -26.30 9.85 -32.58
C ALA A 35 -26.59 10.75 -31.36
N PRO A 36 -27.83 11.28 -31.23
CA PRO A 36 -28.12 12.61 -30.71
C PRO A 36 -28.24 12.72 -29.19
N SER A 37 -28.06 13.96 -28.69
CA SER A 37 -28.30 14.38 -27.32
C SER A 37 -29.79 14.35 -26.93
N PRO A 38 -30.16 13.72 -25.80
CA PRO A 38 -31.40 14.05 -25.09
C PRO A 38 -31.17 15.11 -24.00
N ARG A 39 -32.17 15.99 -23.86
CA ARG A 39 -32.29 17.06 -22.86
C ARG A 39 -32.69 16.51 -21.47
N PRO A 40 -32.46 17.29 -20.39
CA PRO A 40 -32.61 16.85 -19.01
C PRO A 40 -34.03 17.14 -18.47
N THR A 41 -34.61 16.21 -17.71
CA THR A 41 -35.60 16.51 -16.66
C THR A 41 -35.87 15.25 -15.83
N GLU A 42 -35.27 15.15 -14.64
CA GLU A 42 -35.88 14.34 -13.59
C GLU A 42 -35.55 14.93 -12.22
N SER A 43 -36.59 15.47 -11.59
CA SER A 43 -36.59 15.98 -10.23
C SER A 43 -36.48 14.77 -9.30
N ALA A 44 -35.26 14.49 -8.84
CA ALA A 44 -35.00 13.40 -7.91
C ALA A 44 -35.59 13.75 -6.52
N ALA A 45 -36.55 12.92 -6.10
CA ALA A 45 -37.10 12.91 -4.75
C ALA A 45 -35.98 12.63 -3.71
N PRO A 46 -36.07 13.20 -2.50
CA PRO A 46 -35.08 12.96 -1.45
C PRO A 46 -35.06 11.47 -1.08
N ALA A 47 -33.90 10.84 -1.26
CA ALA A 47 -33.67 9.45 -0.90
C ALA A 47 -33.87 9.25 0.62
N PRO A 48 -34.39 8.08 1.05
CA PRO A 48 -34.55 7.77 2.46
C PRO A 48 -33.18 7.77 3.15
N THR A 49 -33.06 8.62 4.17
CA THR A 49 -31.92 8.67 5.08
C THR A 49 -31.79 7.32 5.77
N ALA A 50 -30.89 6.46 5.28
CA ALA A 50 -30.59 5.19 5.91
C ALA A 50 -30.10 5.48 7.34
N SER A 51 -30.88 5.07 8.34
CA SER A 51 -30.46 5.08 9.74
C SER A 51 -29.18 4.27 9.87
N ALA A 52 -28.06 4.98 10.05
CA ALA A 52 -26.78 4.37 10.38
C ALA A 52 -26.94 3.62 11.71
N SER A 53 -27.05 2.29 11.63
CA SER A 53 -26.98 1.42 12.80
C SER A 53 -25.63 1.65 13.46
N ALA A 54 -25.63 2.29 14.63
CA ALA A 54 -24.43 2.52 15.41
C ALA A 54 -23.77 1.15 15.69
N ALA A 55 -22.49 1.03 15.33
CA ALA A 55 -21.72 -0.16 15.66
C ALA A 55 -21.72 -0.37 17.18
N PRO A 56 -21.75 -1.62 17.67
CA PRO A 56 -21.68 -1.90 19.09
C PRO A 56 -20.41 -1.26 19.70
N PRO A 57 -20.49 -0.76 20.94
CA PRO A 57 -19.34 -0.16 21.60
C PRO A 57 -18.21 -1.19 21.78
N VAL A 58 -16.99 -0.78 21.43
CA VAL A 58 -15.77 -1.57 21.63
C VAL A 58 -15.44 -1.61 23.13
N ASP A 59 -15.18 -2.80 23.67
CA ASP A 59 -14.72 -2.97 25.05
C ASP A 59 -13.18 -2.77 25.13
N PRO A 60 -12.69 -1.67 25.73
CA PRO A 60 -11.26 -1.37 25.81
C PRO A 60 -10.50 -2.32 26.74
N GLU A 61 -11.16 -3.00 27.69
CA GLU A 61 -10.50 -3.98 28.56
C GLU A 61 -10.18 -5.25 27.79
N LYS A 62 -11.14 -5.72 26.98
CA LYS A 62 -10.95 -6.86 26.09
C LYS A 62 -9.80 -6.63 25.09
N VAL A 63 -9.72 -5.43 24.49
CA VAL A 63 -8.62 -5.08 23.57
C VAL A 63 -7.26 -5.13 24.29
N ARG A 64 -7.18 -4.59 25.51
CA ARG A 64 -5.97 -4.63 26.34
C ARG A 64 -5.57 -6.06 26.71
N GLU A 65 -6.55 -6.90 27.05
CA GLU A 65 -6.32 -8.32 27.35
C GLU A 65 -5.74 -9.07 26.14
N ILE A 66 -6.35 -8.91 24.95
CA ILE A 66 -5.88 -9.53 23.71
C ILE A 66 -4.45 -9.08 23.39
N LEU A 67 -4.14 -7.77 23.52
CA LEU A 67 -2.77 -7.26 23.32
C LEU A 67 -1.77 -7.86 24.32
N GLY A 68 -2.19 -8.09 25.56
CA GLY A 68 -1.36 -8.78 26.56
C GLY A 68 -1.03 -10.21 26.15
N ARG A 69 -2.04 -10.97 25.70
CA ARG A 69 -1.84 -12.34 25.20
C ARG A 69 -0.98 -12.38 23.93
N LEU A 70 -1.24 -11.48 22.98
CA LEU A 70 -0.43 -11.34 21.76
C LEU A 70 1.06 -11.18 22.07
N ARG A 71 1.40 -10.30 23.03
CA ARG A 71 2.79 -10.10 23.47
C ARG A 71 3.38 -11.33 24.13
N ASN A 72 2.61 -12.00 24.99
CA ASN A 72 3.06 -13.22 25.66
C ASN A 72 3.33 -14.34 24.64
N SER A 73 2.43 -14.57 23.67
CA SER A 73 2.63 -15.55 22.60
C SER A 73 3.80 -15.20 21.70
N TYR A 74 4.03 -13.91 21.40
CA TYR A 74 5.23 -13.48 20.68
C TYR A 74 6.52 -13.83 21.43
N VAL A 75 6.61 -13.50 22.72
CA VAL A 75 7.78 -13.80 23.56
C VAL A 75 8.00 -15.31 23.70
N ALA A 76 6.92 -16.08 23.79
CA ALA A 76 6.98 -17.55 23.86
C ALA A 76 7.30 -18.22 22.52
N GLY A 77 7.30 -17.48 21.40
CA GLY A 77 7.49 -18.04 20.05
C GLY A 77 6.29 -18.86 19.56
N GLU A 78 5.11 -18.64 20.12
CA GLU A 78 3.87 -19.35 19.78
C GLU A 78 3.16 -18.65 18.62
N TRP A 79 3.72 -18.78 17.40
CA TRP A 79 3.28 -18.00 16.24
C TRP A 79 1.82 -18.24 15.84
N SER A 80 1.31 -19.45 16.04
CA SER A 80 -0.10 -19.76 15.75
C SER A 80 -1.06 -19.04 16.70
N ASN A 81 -0.77 -19.05 18.00
CA ASN A 81 -1.57 -18.36 19.02
C ASN A 81 -1.51 -16.84 18.80
N ALA A 82 -0.32 -16.34 18.47
CA ALA A 82 -0.15 -14.94 18.18
C ALA A 82 -0.91 -14.49 16.92
N ALA A 83 -0.95 -15.32 15.88
CA ALA A 83 -1.79 -15.08 14.70
C ALA A 83 -3.28 -15.01 15.07
N ASP A 84 -3.77 -15.93 15.91
CA ASP A 84 -5.15 -15.89 16.43
C ASP A 84 -5.44 -14.62 17.22
N ASP A 85 -4.52 -14.19 18.09
CA ASP A 85 -4.71 -12.97 18.87
C ASP A 85 -4.72 -11.72 17.99
N VAL A 86 -3.93 -11.64 16.91
CA VAL A 86 -4.04 -10.52 15.94
C VAL A 86 -5.41 -10.53 15.26
N LEU A 87 -5.89 -11.68 14.80
CA LEU A 87 -7.20 -11.78 14.15
C LEU A 87 -8.33 -11.43 15.12
N ALA A 88 -8.26 -11.91 16.36
CA ALA A 88 -9.21 -11.58 17.42
C ALA A 88 -9.18 -10.08 17.77
N LEU A 89 -7.99 -9.47 17.77
CA LEU A 89 -7.81 -8.04 18.01
C LEU A 89 -8.52 -7.20 16.94
N LEU A 90 -8.29 -7.52 15.66
CA LEU A 90 -8.90 -6.81 14.53
C LEU A 90 -10.42 -7.05 14.43
N ALA A 91 -10.88 -8.23 14.85
CA ALA A 91 -12.31 -8.54 14.94
C ALA A 91 -13.01 -7.76 16.07
N ALA A 92 -12.32 -7.57 17.20
CA ALA A 92 -12.84 -6.80 18.33
C ALA A 92 -12.88 -5.29 18.05
N ASP A 93 -11.85 -4.76 17.40
CA ASP A 93 -11.79 -3.36 17.00
C ASP A 93 -11.00 -3.19 15.69
N LYS A 94 -11.69 -2.83 14.62
CA LYS A 94 -11.07 -2.56 13.32
C LYS A 94 -10.16 -1.33 13.34
N LYS A 95 -10.34 -0.42 14.30
CA LYS A 95 -9.59 0.84 14.44
C LYS A 95 -8.39 0.72 15.36
N VAL A 96 -8.17 -0.47 15.95
CA VAL A 96 -7.09 -0.71 16.92
C VAL A 96 -5.71 -0.36 16.39
N LEU A 97 -5.50 -0.43 15.07
CA LEU A 97 -4.23 -0.10 14.43
C LEU A 97 -3.90 1.40 14.44
N ARG A 98 -4.84 2.27 14.83
CA ARG A 98 -4.57 3.70 15.07
C ARG A 98 -3.73 3.91 16.34
N ASP A 99 -3.78 2.96 17.28
CA ASP A 99 -2.92 2.99 18.46
C ASP A 99 -1.49 2.57 18.09
N ALA A 100 -0.52 3.39 18.50
CA ALA A 100 0.89 3.16 18.19
C ALA A 100 1.43 1.86 18.84
N SER A 101 0.91 1.49 20.00
CA SER A 101 1.34 0.29 20.72
C SER A 101 0.82 -0.98 20.05
N ALA A 102 -0.45 -0.97 19.64
CA ALA A 102 -1.07 -2.08 18.92
C ALA A 102 -0.47 -2.25 17.52
N SER A 103 -0.34 -1.17 16.74
CA SER A 103 0.27 -1.23 15.41
C SER A 103 1.73 -1.69 15.45
N GLY A 104 2.49 -1.28 16.47
CA GLY A 104 3.85 -1.78 16.71
C GLY A 104 3.89 -3.30 16.95
N ALA A 105 3.06 -3.80 17.87
CA ALA A 105 3.00 -5.24 18.18
C ALA A 105 2.56 -6.08 16.96
N VAL A 106 1.56 -5.60 16.21
CA VAL A 106 1.11 -6.25 14.97
C VAL A 106 2.21 -6.22 13.90
N SER A 107 2.92 -5.11 13.76
CA SER A 107 4.04 -4.98 12.82
C SER A 107 5.15 -5.99 13.11
N GLU A 108 5.57 -6.13 14.38
CA GLU A 108 6.57 -7.11 14.80
C GLU A 108 6.09 -8.55 14.53
N MET A 109 4.81 -8.82 14.79
CA MET A 109 4.20 -10.11 14.51
C MET A 109 4.23 -10.46 13.02
N LEU A 110 3.88 -9.52 12.14
CA LEU A 110 3.88 -9.73 10.69
C LEU A 110 5.28 -10.10 10.17
N VAL A 111 6.33 -9.48 10.71
CA VAL A 111 7.73 -9.81 10.40
C VAL A 111 8.06 -11.23 10.86
N ALA A 112 7.71 -11.58 12.10
CA ALA A 112 7.99 -12.90 12.64
C ALA A 112 7.26 -14.00 11.87
N LEU A 113 5.98 -13.80 11.53
CA LEU A 113 5.20 -14.75 10.74
C LEU A 113 5.80 -15.01 9.35
N ASP A 114 6.29 -13.98 8.66
CA ASP A 114 6.96 -14.17 7.34
C ASP A 114 8.32 -14.87 7.49
N LYS A 115 9.10 -14.50 8.51
CA LYS A 115 10.42 -15.09 8.79
C LYS A 115 10.31 -16.59 9.09
N GLU A 116 9.34 -16.96 9.92
CA GLU A 116 9.09 -18.35 10.33
C GLU A 116 8.26 -19.12 9.29
N LYS A 117 7.86 -18.47 8.18
CA LYS A 117 7.05 -19.03 7.11
C LYS A 117 5.77 -19.69 7.62
N SER A 118 5.13 -19.05 8.59
CA SER A 118 3.85 -19.52 9.14
C SER A 118 2.81 -19.65 8.04
N GLU A 119 2.11 -20.78 8.01
CA GLU A 119 1.01 -21.03 7.06
C GLU A 119 -0.12 -20.00 7.20
N ARG A 120 -0.22 -19.36 8.37
CA ARG A 120 -1.22 -18.32 8.67
C ARG A 120 -0.78 -16.91 8.34
N ALA A 121 0.46 -16.72 7.87
CA ALA A 121 0.95 -15.39 7.54
C ALA A 121 0.02 -14.70 6.53
N ASP A 122 -0.39 -15.39 5.46
CA ASP A 122 -1.24 -14.82 4.41
C ASP A 122 -2.60 -14.33 4.95
N GLU A 123 -3.20 -15.10 5.86
CA GLU A 123 -4.47 -14.75 6.51
C GLU A 123 -4.33 -13.47 7.35
N VAL A 124 -3.32 -13.43 8.23
CA VAL A 124 -3.09 -12.28 9.12
C VAL A 124 -2.74 -11.03 8.33
N TRP A 125 -1.86 -11.14 7.34
CA TRP A 125 -1.50 -10.02 6.45
C TRP A 125 -2.73 -9.45 5.73
N ARG A 126 -3.62 -10.31 5.24
CA ARG A 126 -4.85 -9.88 4.57
C ARG A 126 -5.83 -9.22 5.56
N ALA A 127 -5.99 -9.78 6.75
CA ALA A 127 -6.86 -9.20 7.77
C ALA A 127 -6.36 -7.81 8.19
N VAL A 128 -5.06 -7.64 8.40
CA VAL A 128 -4.44 -6.34 8.68
C VAL A 128 -4.69 -5.38 7.52
N ALA A 129 -4.47 -5.80 6.27
CA ALA A 129 -4.67 -4.93 5.09
C ALA A 129 -6.13 -4.44 4.93
N LEU A 130 -7.12 -5.18 5.44
CA LEU A 130 -8.54 -4.84 5.35
C LEU A 130 -9.07 -4.09 6.59
N ALA A 131 -8.25 -3.91 7.63
CA ALA A 131 -8.61 -3.14 8.82
C ALA A 131 -8.58 -1.62 8.54
N ASP A 132 -9.22 -0.84 9.41
CA ASP A 132 -9.17 0.63 9.34
C ASP A 132 -7.72 1.08 9.58
N THR A 133 -7.16 1.92 8.72
CA THR A 133 -5.73 2.30 8.67
C THR A 133 -4.74 1.15 8.45
N GLY A 134 -5.24 -0.06 8.20
CA GLY A 134 -4.46 -1.23 7.86
C GLY A 134 -3.56 -1.06 6.62
N PRO A 135 -4.08 -0.52 5.51
CA PRO A 135 -3.28 -0.24 4.32
C PRO A 135 -2.09 0.70 4.58
N ASP A 136 -2.24 1.67 5.49
CA ASP A 136 -1.16 2.57 5.89
C ASP A 136 -0.01 1.80 6.56
N LEU A 137 -0.33 0.82 7.42
CA LEU A 137 0.67 -0.07 8.02
C LEU A 137 1.32 -0.96 6.95
N VAL A 138 0.54 -1.55 6.04
CA VAL A 138 1.06 -2.39 4.95
C VAL A 138 1.96 -1.58 4.00
N TYR A 139 1.62 -0.34 3.69
CA TYR A 139 2.44 0.57 2.88
C TYR A 139 3.83 0.80 3.49
N ARG A 140 3.94 0.91 4.82
CA ARG A 140 5.25 1.03 5.49
C ARG A 140 6.16 -0.16 5.20
N PHE A 141 5.60 -1.36 5.03
CA PHE A 141 6.40 -2.53 4.64
C PHE A 141 6.83 -2.45 3.19
N ALA A 142 5.95 -2.09 2.26
CA ALA A 142 6.32 -1.89 0.86
C ALA A 142 7.43 -0.83 0.70
N GLU A 143 7.39 0.21 1.53
CA GLU A 143 8.39 1.28 1.56
C GLU A 143 9.74 0.84 2.13
N SER A 144 9.75 0.29 3.36
CA SER A 144 10.97 -0.02 4.11
C SER A 144 11.66 -1.31 3.68
N HIS A 145 10.91 -2.26 3.09
CA HIS A 145 11.42 -3.58 2.73
C HIS A 145 11.64 -3.77 1.22
N GLY A 146 11.30 -2.78 0.38
CA GLY A 146 11.64 -2.74 -1.04
C GLY A 146 11.33 -4.05 -1.80
N THR A 147 12.34 -4.67 -2.40
CA THR A 147 12.18 -5.89 -3.22
C THR A 147 12.29 -7.21 -2.43
N SER A 148 12.36 -7.16 -1.10
CA SER A 148 12.38 -8.38 -0.26
C SER A 148 11.03 -9.11 -0.29
N SER A 149 10.93 -10.29 0.35
CA SER A 149 9.68 -11.05 0.46
C SER A 149 8.55 -10.21 1.08
N LEU A 150 8.84 -9.55 2.20
CA LEU A 150 7.93 -8.66 2.92
C LEU A 150 7.44 -7.51 2.04
N GLY A 151 8.36 -6.81 1.37
CA GLY A 151 8.02 -5.68 0.52
C GLY A 151 7.14 -6.11 -0.67
N LYS A 152 7.48 -7.22 -1.35
CA LYS A 152 6.67 -7.77 -2.45
C LYS A 152 5.29 -8.23 -1.99
N ARG A 153 5.20 -8.87 -0.82
CA ARG A 153 3.93 -9.29 -0.21
C ARG A 153 3.05 -8.08 0.07
N ALA A 154 3.61 -7.04 0.67
CA ALA A 154 2.91 -5.78 0.94
C ALA A 154 2.43 -5.09 -0.35
N SER A 155 3.30 -4.93 -1.35
CA SER A 155 2.92 -4.37 -2.65
C SER A 155 1.80 -5.17 -3.32
N LYS A 156 1.84 -6.51 -3.26
CA LYS A 156 0.78 -7.35 -3.82
C LYS A 156 -0.58 -7.09 -3.15
N LEU A 157 -0.61 -6.92 -1.83
CA LEU A 157 -1.84 -6.61 -1.10
C LEU A 157 -2.36 -5.21 -1.42
N LEU A 158 -1.47 -4.21 -1.53
CA LEU A 158 -1.84 -2.84 -1.86
C LEU A 158 -2.37 -2.68 -3.29
N SER A 159 -2.09 -3.64 -4.19
CA SER A 159 -2.69 -3.69 -5.52
C SER A 159 -4.12 -4.25 -5.53
N ASP A 160 -4.62 -4.81 -4.41
CA ASP A 160 -6.00 -5.27 -4.29
C ASP A 160 -6.96 -4.08 -4.10
N SER A 161 -7.94 -3.95 -4.97
CA SER A 161 -8.97 -2.89 -4.89
C SER A 161 -9.71 -2.84 -3.55
N ALA A 162 -9.91 -3.98 -2.88
CA ALA A 162 -10.58 -4.02 -1.57
C ALA A 162 -9.70 -3.42 -0.46
N VAL A 163 -8.37 -3.54 -0.59
CA VAL A 163 -7.41 -2.92 0.32
C VAL A 163 -7.32 -1.42 0.02
N GLN A 164 -7.24 -1.03 -1.25
CA GLN A 164 -7.21 0.38 -1.67
C GLN A 164 -8.46 1.16 -1.23
N ALA A 165 -9.62 0.52 -1.22
CA ALA A 165 -10.87 1.11 -0.74
C ALA A 165 -10.83 1.51 0.75
N ASN A 166 -9.94 0.91 1.54
CA ASN A 166 -9.73 1.24 2.96
C ASN A 166 -8.47 2.10 3.19
N ALA A 167 -7.68 2.35 2.14
CA ALA A 167 -6.45 3.12 2.24
C ALA A 167 -6.76 4.61 2.27
N SER A 168 -5.95 5.38 3.00
CA SER A 168 -6.00 6.84 2.88
C SER A 168 -5.64 7.28 1.46
N ASP A 169 -6.21 8.40 1.01
CA ASP A 169 -5.90 8.98 -0.31
C ASP A 169 -4.38 9.19 -0.48
N ALA A 170 -3.70 9.60 0.60
CA ALA A 170 -2.25 9.75 0.64
C ALA A 170 -1.48 8.45 0.37
N VAL A 171 -1.94 7.31 0.91
CA VAL A 171 -1.36 5.98 0.62
C VAL A 171 -1.64 5.58 -0.82
N ASN A 172 -2.87 5.78 -1.29
CA ASN A 172 -3.25 5.44 -2.66
C ASN A 172 -2.36 6.18 -3.67
N ILE A 173 -2.21 7.50 -3.54
CA ILE A 173 -1.35 8.27 -4.46
C ILE A 173 0.13 7.95 -4.30
N ALA A 174 0.63 7.69 -3.08
CA ALA A 174 2.01 7.29 -2.86
C ALA A 174 2.34 5.93 -3.50
N PHE A 175 1.42 4.96 -3.38
CA PHE A 175 1.54 3.65 -3.99
C PHE A 175 1.42 3.72 -5.52
N GLU A 176 0.44 4.46 -6.04
CA GLU A 176 0.27 4.69 -7.48
C GLU A 176 1.52 5.33 -8.09
N LEU A 177 2.07 6.36 -7.45
CA LEU A 177 3.32 6.99 -7.86
C LEU A 177 4.50 6.01 -7.87
N ARG A 178 4.55 5.03 -6.97
CA ARG A 178 5.63 4.03 -6.91
C ARG A 178 5.53 3.04 -8.06
N GLU A 179 4.33 2.51 -8.32
CA GLU A 179 4.09 1.47 -9.33
C GLU A 179 4.00 2.04 -10.76
N ALA A 180 3.64 3.32 -10.93
CA ALA A 180 3.53 3.93 -12.24
C ALA A 180 4.85 3.90 -13.02
N PRO A 181 4.83 3.65 -14.34
CA PRO A 181 6.01 3.77 -15.18
C PRO A 181 6.49 5.24 -15.24
N CYS A 182 7.77 5.45 -15.54
CA CYS A 182 8.42 6.77 -15.42
C CYS A 182 7.73 7.89 -16.23
N ASP A 183 7.18 7.56 -17.41
CA ASP A 183 6.44 8.50 -18.27
C ASP A 183 5.10 8.93 -17.68
N LYS A 184 4.51 8.12 -16.80
CA LYS A 184 3.22 8.38 -16.13
C LYS A 184 3.33 9.08 -14.78
N LYS A 185 4.47 8.98 -14.11
CA LYS A 185 4.66 9.60 -12.79
C LYS A 185 4.48 11.13 -12.78
N ILE A 186 4.76 11.82 -13.90
CA ILE A 186 4.57 13.27 -14.00
C ILE A 186 3.08 13.66 -14.04
N GLU A 187 2.24 12.84 -14.66
CA GLU A 187 0.79 13.07 -14.74
C GLU A 187 0.13 13.02 -13.35
N LEU A 188 0.78 12.37 -12.37
CA LEU A 188 0.29 12.19 -11.01
C LEU A 188 0.71 13.31 -10.04
N LEU A 189 1.58 14.25 -10.44
CA LEU A 189 2.13 15.24 -9.51
C LEU A 189 1.07 16.19 -8.93
N ASP A 190 0.07 16.59 -9.72
CA ASP A 190 -0.98 17.48 -9.23
C ASP A 190 -1.85 16.78 -8.18
N ARG A 191 -2.24 15.52 -8.42
CA ARG A 191 -2.93 14.69 -7.41
C ARG A 191 -2.06 14.45 -6.18
N ALA A 192 -0.76 14.22 -6.34
CA ALA A 192 0.16 14.09 -5.20
C ALA A 192 0.22 15.35 -4.34
N VAL A 193 0.11 16.54 -4.93
CA VAL A 193 0.02 17.80 -4.18
C VAL A 193 -1.29 17.91 -3.40
N GLU A 194 -2.40 17.46 -3.98
CA GLU A 194 -3.74 17.57 -3.41
C GLU A 194 -4.03 16.51 -2.35
N GLU A 195 -3.74 15.25 -2.64
CA GLU A 195 -4.09 14.07 -1.84
C GLU A 195 -2.92 13.57 -0.98
N GLY A 196 -1.68 13.87 -1.37
CA GLY A 196 -0.48 13.31 -0.76
C GLY A 196 -0.08 13.91 0.58
N ASP A 197 0.64 13.11 1.36
CA ASP A 197 1.31 13.51 2.61
C ASP A 197 2.85 13.34 2.50
N GLN A 198 3.54 13.22 3.65
CA GLN A 198 4.98 13.00 3.70
C GLN A 198 5.45 11.74 2.93
N ARG A 199 4.62 10.70 2.85
CA ARG A 199 4.95 9.46 2.14
C ARG A 199 4.96 9.69 0.64
N ALA A 200 3.92 10.35 0.11
CA ALA A 200 3.88 10.74 -1.29
C ALA A 200 5.02 11.71 -1.65
N GLU A 201 5.33 12.67 -0.76
CA GLU A 201 6.45 13.60 -0.94
C GLU A 201 7.77 12.85 -1.14
N LEU A 202 8.05 11.85 -0.28
CA LEU A 202 9.27 11.06 -0.38
C LEU A 202 9.34 10.27 -1.70
N VAL A 203 8.22 9.72 -2.16
CA VAL A 203 8.15 9.03 -3.46
C VAL A 203 8.43 9.99 -4.61
N VAL A 204 7.87 11.21 -4.58
CA VAL A 204 8.13 12.24 -5.58
C VAL A 204 9.62 12.62 -5.59
N ASP A 205 10.22 12.83 -4.42
CA ASP A 205 11.60 13.29 -4.32
C ASP A 205 12.63 12.22 -4.72
N VAL A 206 12.38 10.95 -4.37
CA VAL A 206 13.33 9.86 -4.61
C VAL A 206 13.09 9.19 -5.95
N LEU A 207 11.85 8.82 -6.27
CA LEU A 207 11.53 8.02 -7.46
C LEU A 207 11.19 8.87 -8.68
N VAL A 208 10.31 9.87 -8.53
CA VAL A 208 9.87 10.67 -9.68
C VAL A 208 11.00 11.55 -10.20
N ARG A 209 11.77 12.16 -9.30
CA ARG A 209 12.99 12.93 -9.64
C ARG A 209 13.95 12.12 -10.51
N GLY A 210 14.15 10.83 -10.21
CA GLY A 210 15.00 9.93 -11.00
C GLY A 210 14.48 9.59 -12.40
N CYS A 211 13.18 9.75 -12.65
CA CYS A 211 12.53 9.41 -13.91
C CYS A 211 12.58 10.54 -14.97
N VAL A 212 12.85 11.79 -14.59
CA VAL A 212 12.66 12.94 -15.48
C VAL A 212 13.91 13.75 -15.76
N LYS A 213 14.01 14.25 -17.00
CA LYS A 213 15.07 15.18 -17.42
C LYS A 213 14.81 16.60 -16.95
N ASN A 214 13.54 17.04 -16.96
CA ASN A 214 13.14 18.37 -16.51
C ASN A 214 12.62 18.30 -15.07
N GLN A 215 13.42 18.81 -14.12
CA GLN A 215 13.10 18.76 -12.69
C GLN A 215 12.12 19.86 -12.24
N LYS A 216 11.87 20.89 -13.06
CA LYS A 216 11.03 22.03 -12.65
C LYS A 216 9.62 21.63 -12.16
N PRO A 217 8.89 20.70 -12.81
CA PRO A 217 7.58 20.27 -12.32
C PRO A 217 7.67 19.56 -10.97
N VAL A 218 8.68 18.71 -10.78
CA VAL A 218 8.93 17.96 -9.54
C VAL A 218 9.24 18.91 -8.39
N ASP A 219 10.18 19.85 -8.58
CA ASP A 219 10.53 20.84 -7.55
C ASP A 219 9.35 21.74 -7.19
N THR A 220 8.52 22.09 -8.18
CA THR A 220 7.29 22.86 -7.97
C THR A 220 6.28 22.07 -7.12
N ALA A 221 6.06 20.80 -7.44
CA ALA A 221 5.17 19.92 -6.68
C ALA A 221 5.66 19.75 -5.24
N LEU A 222 6.93 19.43 -5.02
CA LEU A 222 7.53 19.29 -3.69
C LEU A 222 7.41 20.57 -2.87
N LYS A 223 7.65 21.74 -3.47
CA LYS A 223 7.47 23.03 -2.79
C LYS A 223 6.01 23.24 -2.37
N LYS A 224 5.03 22.87 -3.20
CA LYS A 224 3.60 22.96 -2.86
C LYS A 224 3.24 22.00 -1.72
N MET A 225 3.68 20.74 -1.79
CA MET A 225 3.45 19.73 -0.74
C MET A 225 4.00 20.18 0.62
N ARG A 226 5.27 20.60 0.67
CA ARG A 226 5.92 21.11 1.89
C ARG A 226 5.19 22.33 2.46
N LYS A 227 4.75 23.24 1.59
CA LYS A 227 3.97 24.43 2.00
C LYS A 227 2.59 24.06 2.54
N LYS A 228 1.93 23.03 1.98
CA LYS A 228 0.64 22.52 2.46
C LYS A 228 0.78 21.94 3.87
N ARG A 229 1.75 21.04 4.08
CA ARG A 229 2.00 20.41 5.39
C ARG A 229 2.32 21.42 6.49
N GLY A 230 3.06 22.49 6.20
CA GLY A 230 3.38 23.52 7.20
C GLY A 230 2.20 24.38 7.65
N LYS A 231 1.00 24.18 7.09
CA LYS A 231 -0.23 24.89 7.47
C LYS A 231 -1.22 24.03 8.25
N GLU A 232 -1.01 22.72 8.29
CA GLU A 232 -1.81 21.75 9.04
C GLU A 232 -1.25 21.60 10.45
#